data_AF-A0A846EJJ2-F1
#
_entry.id   AF-A0A846EJJ2-F1
#
_cell.length_a   1.000
_cell.length_b   1.000
_cell.length_c   1.000
_cell.angle_alpha   90.00
_cell.angle_beta   90.00
_cell.angle_gamma   90.00
#
_symmetry.space_group_name_H-M   'P 1'
#
loop_
_entity.id
_entity.type
_entity.pdbx_description
1 polymer ?
#
loop_
_entity_poly.entity_id
_entity_poly.type
_entity_poly.pdbx_seq_one_letter_code
_entity_poly.pdbx_strand_id
1 'polypeptide(L)'
;MKKILALWAIPRSTSTAFETMMRERGDFFVSHEPFALSFYYSEDRCNTTRCPDIVPNAKYNFSSTWEKLQQKNEKQRVFIKDMGYQVIPIANEDFLSCFENTFLIRHPAKTLPSLFEIWPDFTLEETGYVELNRLFEIVNKMSGKISILIDSDDLVQKPEATIKAYCNAVGIPFIQEALKWKSKIKPEISQLEGGWHNYLQSTSGFQARKEKQYVKIEDNQKLKDAYDFCLPYYQKLYENRLVIN
;
A
#
# COMPACT_ATOMS: atom_id res chain seq x y z
N MET A 1 -24.03 -2.69 4.52
CA MET A 1 -22.82 -2.86 5.36
C MET A 1 -21.92 -1.65 5.19
N LYS A 2 -21.18 -1.24 6.23
CA LYS A 2 -20.16 -0.19 6.08
C LYS A 2 -19.04 -0.73 5.19
N LYS A 3 -18.59 0.02 4.19
CA LYS A 3 -17.48 -0.40 3.34
C LYS A 3 -16.18 -0.50 4.15
N ILE A 4 -15.33 -1.46 3.76
CA ILE A 4 -13.96 -1.58 4.30
C ILE A 4 -13.14 -0.42 3.76
N LEU A 5 -12.34 0.25 4.59
CA LEU A 5 -11.44 1.31 4.11
C LEU A 5 -10.16 0.66 3.59
N ALA A 6 -9.87 0.81 2.31
CA ALA A 6 -8.71 0.20 1.69
C ALA A 6 -7.68 1.24 1.25
N LEU A 7 -6.41 0.98 1.55
CA LEU A 7 -5.27 1.71 1.01
C LEU A 7 -4.52 0.81 0.02
N TRP A 8 -4.70 1.10 -1.26
CA TRP A 8 -3.96 0.48 -2.35
C TRP A 8 -2.69 1.29 -2.59
N ALA A 9 -1.54 0.64 -2.54
CA ALA A 9 -0.26 1.34 -2.64
C ALA A 9 0.67 0.72 -3.68
N ILE A 10 1.65 1.49 -4.13
CA ILE A 10 2.87 0.89 -4.69
C ILE A 10 3.81 0.46 -3.55
N PRO A 11 4.73 -0.49 -3.78
CA PRO A 11 5.81 -0.77 -2.85
C PRO A 11 6.65 0.47 -2.51
N ARG A 12 7.20 0.49 -1.29
CA ARG A 12 8.14 1.54 -0.80
C ARG A 12 7.59 2.97 -0.78
N SER A 13 6.27 3.13 -0.72
CA SER A 13 5.52 4.41 -0.73
C SER A 13 5.18 5.00 0.64
N THR A 14 5.78 4.52 1.73
CA THR A 14 5.39 4.84 3.13
C THR A 14 4.05 4.28 3.59
N SER A 15 3.44 3.38 2.81
CA SER A 15 2.18 2.70 3.13
C SER A 15 2.14 1.99 4.49
N THR A 16 3.24 1.37 4.94
CA THR A 16 3.27 0.70 6.25
C THR A 16 3.31 1.72 7.41
N ALA A 17 3.87 2.92 7.20
CA ALA A 17 3.78 4.01 8.17
C ALA A 17 2.34 4.55 8.26
N PHE A 18 1.65 4.64 7.11
CA PHE A 18 0.23 4.96 7.09
C PHE A 18 -0.59 3.92 7.85
N GLU A 19 -0.35 2.63 7.60
CA GLU A 19 -1.00 1.54 8.34
C GLU A 19 -0.72 1.63 9.86
N THR A 20 0.52 1.96 10.24
CA THR A 20 0.89 2.15 11.66
C THR A 20 0.08 3.28 12.28
N MET A 21 -0.06 4.42 11.60
CA MET A 21 -0.96 5.50 12.03
C MET A 21 -2.40 5.00 12.18
N MET A 22 -2.92 4.24 11.20
CA MET A 22 -4.28 3.68 11.28
C MET A 22 -4.47 2.74 12.49
N ARG A 23 -3.42 2.03 12.91
CA ARG A 23 -3.43 1.19 14.13
C ARG A 23 -3.47 2.02 15.40
N GLU A 24 -2.68 3.10 15.47
CA GLU A 24 -2.61 3.96 16.66
C GLU A 24 -3.92 4.70 16.94
N ARG A 25 -4.77 4.89 15.92
CA ARG A 25 -6.09 5.50 16.10
C ARG A 25 -7.00 4.71 17.05
N GLY A 26 -6.86 3.39 17.09
CA GLY A 26 -7.67 2.49 17.93
C GLY A 26 -9.14 2.30 17.51
N ASP A 27 -9.63 3.02 16.48
CA ASP A 27 -11.02 2.95 16.01
C ASP A 27 -11.26 1.97 14.85
N PHE A 28 -10.19 1.38 14.28
CA PHE A 28 -10.25 0.36 13.22
C PHE A 28 -9.66 -0.98 13.63
N PHE A 29 -10.23 -2.07 13.11
CA PHE A 29 -9.50 -3.32 12.97
C PHE A 29 -8.59 -3.20 11.75
N VAL A 30 -7.27 -3.25 11.93
CA VAL A 30 -6.30 -3.09 10.85
C VAL A 30 -5.75 -4.44 10.43
N SER A 31 -5.98 -4.82 9.16
CA SER A 31 -5.41 -6.02 8.54
C SER A 31 -4.24 -5.64 7.64
N HIS A 32 -3.07 -6.23 7.93
CA HIS A 32 -1.85 -6.03 7.15
C HIS A 32 -1.87 -6.94 5.91
N GLU A 33 -1.91 -6.35 4.73
CA GLU A 33 -1.71 -7.02 3.43
C GLU A 33 -2.45 -8.37 3.28
N PRO A 34 -3.77 -8.42 3.58
CA PRO A 34 -4.54 -9.66 3.50
C PRO A 34 -4.51 -10.29 2.10
N PHE A 35 -4.50 -9.50 1.03
CA PHE A 35 -4.48 -10.03 -0.33
C PHE A 35 -3.07 -10.36 -0.81
N ALA A 36 -2.02 -9.76 -0.25
CA ALA A 36 -0.65 -10.27 -0.43
C ALA A 36 -0.50 -11.71 0.09
N LEU A 37 -1.14 -12.04 1.21
CA LEU A 37 -1.15 -13.41 1.73
C LEU A 37 -1.78 -14.38 0.72
N SER A 38 -2.88 -13.96 0.09
CA SER A 38 -3.51 -14.75 -0.98
C SER A 38 -2.60 -14.85 -2.21
N PHE A 39 -2.00 -13.75 -2.62
CA PHE A 39 -1.14 -13.68 -3.81
C PHE A 39 0.10 -14.59 -3.71
N TYR A 40 0.72 -14.72 -2.53
CA TYR A 40 1.98 -15.44 -2.36
C TYR A 40 1.85 -16.84 -1.71
N TYR A 41 0.90 -17.03 -0.79
CA TYR A 41 0.88 -18.18 0.12
C TYR A 41 -0.37 -19.07 0.00
N SER A 42 -1.34 -18.70 -0.84
CA SER A 42 -2.56 -19.49 -1.01
C SER A 42 -2.43 -20.60 -2.04
N GLU A 43 -3.40 -21.51 -2.06
CA GLU A 43 -3.53 -22.52 -3.12
C GLU A 43 -3.96 -21.87 -4.46
N ASP A 44 -4.66 -20.73 -4.38
CA ASP A 44 -5.08 -19.90 -5.52
C ASP A 44 -3.99 -18.89 -5.94
N ARG A 45 -2.75 -19.04 -5.45
CA ARG A 45 -1.69 -18.04 -5.64
C ARG A 45 -1.40 -17.80 -7.12
N CYS A 46 -1.05 -16.55 -7.44
CA CYS A 46 -0.59 -16.21 -8.78
C CYS A 46 0.75 -16.90 -9.09
N ASN A 47 1.03 -17.11 -10.37
CA ASN A 47 2.32 -17.66 -10.78
C ASN A 47 3.41 -16.59 -10.56
N THR A 48 4.16 -16.74 -9.47
CA THR A 48 5.22 -15.82 -9.07
C THR A 48 6.50 -16.58 -8.79
N THR A 49 7.64 -15.97 -9.11
CA THR A 49 8.97 -16.49 -8.76
C THR A 49 9.34 -16.19 -7.31
N ARG A 50 8.56 -15.34 -6.63
CA ARG A 50 8.71 -15.08 -5.20
C ARG A 50 8.19 -16.27 -4.40
N CYS A 51 8.80 -16.52 -3.25
CA CYS A 51 8.34 -17.55 -2.33
C CYS A 51 8.22 -18.96 -2.98
N PRO A 52 9.26 -19.46 -3.69
CA PRO A 52 9.18 -20.72 -4.42
C PRO A 52 9.01 -21.94 -3.50
N ASP A 53 9.64 -21.91 -2.32
CA ASP A 53 9.68 -23.03 -1.36
C ASP A 53 8.48 -23.07 -0.40
N ILE A 54 7.53 -22.17 -0.59
CA ILE A 54 6.37 -22.05 0.30
C ILE A 54 5.35 -23.13 -0.02
N VAL A 55 4.96 -23.88 1.01
CA VAL A 55 3.82 -24.80 0.95
C VAL A 55 2.52 -23.98 0.97
N PRO A 56 1.71 -24.01 -0.11
CA PRO A 56 0.44 -23.30 -0.15
C PRO A 56 -0.48 -23.68 1.01
N ASN A 57 -1.31 -22.74 1.45
CA ASN A 57 -2.23 -22.98 2.55
C ASN A 57 -3.62 -22.40 2.24
N ALA A 58 -4.63 -23.27 2.24
CA ALA A 58 -6.04 -22.93 2.04
C ALA A 58 -6.53 -21.77 2.92
N LYS A 59 -5.95 -21.58 4.11
CA LYS A 59 -6.33 -20.47 5.02
C LYS A 59 -6.08 -19.08 4.43
N TYR A 60 -5.23 -18.98 3.41
CA TYR A 60 -4.90 -17.76 2.67
C TYR A 60 -5.63 -17.64 1.34
N ASN A 61 -6.41 -18.65 0.92
CA ASN A 61 -7.22 -18.59 -0.30
C ASN A 61 -8.10 -17.33 -0.28
N PHE A 62 -8.39 -16.79 -1.46
CA PHE A 62 -9.11 -15.52 -1.57
C PHE A 62 -10.43 -15.56 -0.81
N SER A 63 -11.20 -16.65 -0.95
CA SER A 63 -12.46 -16.86 -0.25
C SER A 63 -12.31 -16.83 1.27
N SER A 64 -11.32 -17.54 1.81
CA SER A 64 -11.03 -17.59 3.25
C SER A 64 -10.58 -16.23 3.79
N THR A 65 -9.75 -15.51 3.05
CA THR A 65 -9.30 -14.16 3.41
C THR A 65 -10.47 -13.18 3.37
N TRP A 66 -11.30 -13.25 2.33
CA TRP A 66 -12.45 -12.38 2.15
C TRP A 66 -13.50 -12.57 3.23
N GLU A 67 -13.87 -13.82 3.53
CA GLU A 67 -14.84 -14.14 4.58
C GLU A 67 -14.38 -13.61 5.94
N LYS A 68 -13.10 -13.77 6.29
CA LYS A 68 -12.53 -13.23 7.54
C LYS A 68 -12.67 -11.71 7.61
N LEU A 69 -12.38 -11.00 6.52
CA LEU A 69 -12.51 -9.54 6.48
C LEU A 69 -13.97 -9.10 6.65
N GLN A 70 -14.91 -9.79 6.01
CA GLN A 70 -16.34 -9.51 6.15
C GLN A 70 -16.82 -9.73 7.60
N GLN A 71 -16.51 -10.88 8.20
CA GLN A 71 -16.86 -11.20 9.59
C GLN A 71 -16.27 -10.19 10.60
N LYS A 72 -15.05 -9.67 10.34
CA LYS A 72 -14.45 -8.62 11.17
C LYS A 72 -15.18 -7.29 11.00
N ASN A 73 -15.55 -6.95 9.77
CA ASN A 73 -16.21 -5.71 9.43
C ASN A 73 -17.65 -5.60 9.96
N GLU A 74 -18.31 -6.73 10.24
CA GLU A 74 -19.57 -6.77 10.99
C GLU A 74 -19.42 -6.30 12.45
N LYS A 75 -18.25 -6.49 13.05
CA LYS A 75 -17.98 -6.21 14.47
C LYS A 75 -17.34 -4.84 14.69
N GLN A 76 -16.43 -4.42 13.80
CA GLN A 76 -15.70 -3.16 13.87
C GLN A 76 -15.30 -2.74 12.45
N ARG A 77 -15.27 -1.44 12.14
CA ARG A 77 -14.78 -0.99 10.82
C ARG A 77 -13.38 -1.54 10.56
N VAL A 78 -13.18 -2.09 9.37
CA VAL A 78 -11.89 -2.62 8.94
C VAL A 78 -11.14 -1.60 8.09
N PHE A 79 -9.84 -1.49 8.34
CA PHE A 79 -8.87 -0.88 7.44
C PHE A 79 -7.93 -1.96 6.92
N ILE A 80 -7.67 -1.94 5.61
CA ILE A 80 -6.69 -2.81 4.98
C ILE A 80 -5.69 -1.98 4.18
N LYS A 81 -4.52 -2.56 3.97
CA LYS A 81 -3.48 -2.02 3.10
C LYS A 81 -2.93 -3.17 2.28
N ASP A 82 -2.85 -3.02 0.97
CA ASP A 82 -2.21 -3.99 0.05
C ASP A 82 -1.47 -3.25 -1.08
N MET A 83 -0.58 -3.96 -1.78
CA MET A 83 0.02 -3.42 -3.00
C MET A 83 -0.92 -3.64 -4.20
N GLY A 84 -1.00 -2.66 -5.10
CA GLY A 84 -1.92 -2.72 -6.25
C GLY A 84 -1.76 -3.99 -7.11
N TYR A 85 -0.51 -4.42 -7.36
CA TYR A 85 -0.23 -5.61 -8.17
C TYR A 85 -0.68 -6.92 -7.51
N GLN A 86 -0.77 -6.97 -6.19
CA GLN A 86 -1.25 -8.16 -5.47
C GLN A 86 -2.78 -8.31 -5.59
N VAL A 87 -3.48 -7.19 -5.78
CA VAL A 87 -4.94 -7.11 -5.79
C VAL A 87 -5.50 -7.17 -7.20
N ILE A 88 -4.77 -6.68 -8.20
CA ILE A 88 -5.26 -6.60 -9.58
C ILE A 88 -5.79 -7.93 -10.17
N PRO A 89 -5.26 -9.13 -9.84
CA PRO A 89 -5.78 -10.38 -10.39
C PRO A 89 -7.21 -10.72 -9.96
N ILE A 90 -7.64 -10.19 -8.80
CA ILE A 90 -8.97 -10.43 -8.20
C ILE A 90 -9.90 -9.20 -8.31
N ALA A 91 -9.39 -8.07 -8.82
CA ALA A 91 -10.07 -6.78 -8.79
C ALA A 91 -11.15 -6.64 -9.87
N ASN A 92 -12.35 -7.17 -9.58
CA ASN A 92 -13.57 -6.90 -10.36
C ASN A 92 -14.48 -5.85 -9.68
N GLU A 93 -15.51 -5.39 -10.39
CA GLU A 93 -16.42 -4.34 -9.88
C GLU A 93 -17.13 -4.79 -8.59
N ASP A 94 -17.61 -6.03 -8.51
CA ASP A 94 -18.28 -6.57 -7.33
C ASP A 94 -17.38 -6.51 -6.09
N PHE A 95 -16.13 -6.95 -6.23
CA PHE A 95 -15.13 -6.89 -5.18
C PHE A 95 -14.81 -5.46 -4.77
N LEU A 96 -14.46 -4.59 -5.73
CA LEU A 96 -14.06 -3.21 -5.44
C LEU A 96 -15.19 -2.35 -4.88
N SER A 97 -16.45 -2.68 -5.19
CA SER A 97 -17.63 -1.99 -4.67
C SER A 97 -17.75 -2.07 -3.15
N CYS A 98 -17.16 -3.11 -2.54
CA CYS A 98 -17.20 -3.36 -1.10
C CYS A 98 -16.23 -2.46 -0.29
N PHE A 99 -15.40 -1.66 -0.96
CA PHE A 99 -14.39 -0.81 -0.35
C PHE A 99 -14.66 0.69 -0.53
N GLU A 100 -14.26 1.46 0.48
CA GLU A 100 -13.88 2.85 0.29
C GLU A 100 -12.43 2.83 -0.18
N ASN A 101 -12.23 3.06 -1.48
CA ASN A 101 -10.97 2.83 -2.16
C ASN A 101 -10.09 4.08 -2.10
N THR A 102 -8.89 3.95 -1.53
CA THR A 102 -7.91 5.04 -1.44
C THR A 102 -6.55 4.57 -1.91
N PHE A 103 -5.71 5.51 -2.33
CA PHE A 103 -4.48 5.22 -3.06
C PHE A 103 -3.28 5.96 -2.45
N LEU A 104 -2.10 5.35 -2.48
CA LEU A 104 -0.84 5.97 -2.05
C LEU A 104 0.27 5.72 -3.06
N ILE A 105 0.81 6.82 -3.58
CA ILE A 105 1.89 6.81 -4.57
C ILE A 105 3.16 7.43 -4.00
N ARG A 106 4.27 7.22 -4.71
CA ARG A 106 5.53 7.89 -4.45
C ARG A 106 6.31 7.97 -5.75
N HIS A 107 7.11 9.02 -5.92
CA HIS A 107 7.90 9.19 -7.13
C HIS A 107 8.88 8.01 -7.36
N PRO A 108 9.00 7.46 -8.59
CA PRO A 108 9.84 6.30 -8.88
C PRO A 108 11.32 6.49 -8.51
N ALA A 109 11.84 7.72 -8.62
CA ALA A 109 13.19 8.05 -8.16
C ALA A 109 13.47 7.74 -6.67
N LYS A 110 12.42 7.74 -5.83
CA LYS A 110 12.53 7.46 -4.39
C LYS A 110 12.13 6.02 -4.04
N THR A 111 11.47 5.32 -4.95
CA THR A 111 10.93 3.97 -4.76
C THR A 111 11.87 2.91 -5.30
N LEU A 112 12.32 3.05 -6.56
CA LEU A 112 13.04 2.01 -7.29
C LEU A 112 14.40 1.66 -6.66
N PRO A 113 15.26 2.61 -6.24
CA PRO A 113 16.51 2.26 -5.56
C PRO A 113 16.27 1.46 -4.27
N SER A 114 15.24 1.80 -3.50
CA SER A 114 14.90 1.06 -2.29
C SER A 114 14.28 -0.31 -2.58
N LEU A 115 13.61 -0.49 -3.72
CA LEU A 115 13.08 -1.78 -4.15
C LEU A 115 14.22 -2.67 -4.63
N PHE A 116 15.13 -2.14 -5.45
CA PHE A 116 16.31 -2.84 -5.97
C PHE A 116 17.23 -3.35 -4.88
N GLU A 117 17.41 -2.59 -3.79
CA GLU A 117 18.17 -3.04 -2.62
C GLU A 117 17.61 -4.35 -2.01
N ILE A 118 16.29 -4.52 -2.01
CA ILE A 118 15.60 -5.66 -1.39
C ILE A 118 15.44 -6.79 -2.40
N TRP A 119 15.01 -6.45 -3.61
CA TRP A 119 14.76 -7.36 -4.73
C TRP A 119 15.49 -6.86 -5.97
N PRO A 120 16.81 -7.14 -6.12
CA PRO A 120 17.57 -6.71 -7.31
C PRO A 120 16.99 -7.25 -8.63
N ASP A 121 16.30 -8.38 -8.55
CA ASP A 121 15.65 -9.08 -9.64
C ASP A 121 14.20 -8.64 -9.90
N PHE A 122 13.69 -7.58 -9.25
CA PHE A 122 12.28 -7.15 -9.37
C PHE A 122 11.78 -7.05 -10.81
N THR A 123 10.52 -7.42 -11.05
CA THR A 123 9.84 -7.23 -12.35
C THR A 123 9.16 -5.88 -12.43
N LEU A 124 8.83 -5.41 -13.64
CA LEU A 124 8.10 -4.14 -13.80
C LEU A 124 6.72 -4.17 -13.12
N GLU A 125 6.04 -5.33 -13.09
CA GLU A 125 4.79 -5.54 -12.35
C GLU A 125 4.98 -5.35 -10.83
N GLU A 126 6.10 -5.83 -10.27
CA GLU A 126 6.41 -5.67 -8.84
C GLU A 126 6.73 -4.22 -8.46
N THR A 127 6.89 -3.31 -9.43
CA THR A 127 6.93 -1.87 -9.15
C THR A 127 5.55 -1.31 -8.80
N GLY A 128 4.47 -1.96 -9.27
CA GLY A 128 3.09 -1.67 -8.96
C GLY A 128 2.48 -0.45 -9.65
N TYR A 129 3.22 0.29 -10.49
CA TYR A 129 2.69 1.54 -11.07
C TYR A 129 1.58 1.30 -12.10
N VAL A 130 1.73 0.29 -12.96
CA VAL A 130 0.74 -0.06 -13.98
C VAL A 130 -0.52 -0.58 -13.31
N GLU A 131 -0.35 -1.46 -12.34
CA GLU A 131 -1.41 -2.17 -11.63
C GLU A 131 -2.19 -1.20 -10.74
N LEU A 132 -1.51 -0.30 -10.03
CA LEU A 132 -2.16 0.74 -9.24
C LEU A 132 -2.91 1.73 -10.13
N ASN A 133 -2.35 2.11 -11.29
CA ASN A 133 -3.06 2.95 -12.26
C ASN A 133 -4.32 2.26 -12.81
N ARG A 134 -4.23 0.98 -13.17
CA ARG A 134 -5.38 0.18 -13.63
C ARG A 134 -6.45 0.07 -12.55
N LEU A 135 -6.06 -0.19 -11.30
CA LEU A 135 -6.98 -0.26 -10.17
C LEU A 135 -7.69 1.09 -9.94
N PHE A 136 -6.95 2.20 -10.01
CA PHE A 136 -7.48 3.55 -9.92
C PHE A 136 -8.52 3.85 -11.02
N GLU A 137 -8.23 3.47 -12.26
CA GLU A 137 -9.15 3.63 -13.39
C GLU A 137 -10.45 2.83 -13.22
N ILE A 138 -10.35 1.56 -12.81
CA ILE A 138 -11.53 0.71 -12.57
C ILE A 138 -12.41 1.33 -11.48
N VAL A 139 -11.81 1.73 -10.35
CA VAL A 139 -12.56 2.32 -9.23
C VAL A 139 -13.21 3.65 -9.63
N ASN A 140 -12.50 4.52 -10.34
CA ASN A 140 -13.05 5.81 -10.76
C ASN A 140 -14.19 5.64 -11.76
N LYS A 141 -14.04 4.70 -12.71
CA LYS A 141 -15.10 4.37 -13.68
C LYS A 141 -16.33 3.82 -12.97
N MET A 142 -16.16 2.89 -12.03
CA MET A 142 -17.23 2.28 -11.26
C MET A 142 -17.97 3.31 -10.38
N SER A 143 -17.24 4.22 -9.74
CA SER A 143 -17.82 5.19 -8.79
C SER A 143 -18.31 6.50 -9.41
N GLY A 144 -17.86 6.82 -10.63
CA GLY A 144 -18.11 8.11 -11.28
C GLY A 144 -17.41 9.29 -10.59
N LYS A 145 -16.45 9.02 -9.70
CA LYS A 145 -15.73 10.03 -8.90
C LYS A 145 -14.24 9.73 -8.92
N ILE A 146 -13.43 10.77 -8.72
CA ILE A 146 -11.98 10.61 -8.55
C ILE A 146 -11.72 10.10 -7.13
N SER A 147 -11.06 8.96 -7.01
CA SER A 147 -10.70 8.35 -5.73
C SER A 147 -9.64 9.15 -4.99
N ILE A 148 -9.63 9.03 -3.66
CA ILE A 148 -8.64 9.72 -2.82
C ILE A 148 -7.26 9.12 -3.06
N LEU A 149 -6.32 9.96 -3.45
CA LEU A 149 -4.95 9.57 -3.74
C LEU A 149 -3.97 10.47 -3.00
N ILE A 150 -3.07 9.88 -2.22
CA ILE A 150 -2.06 10.60 -1.45
C ILE A 150 -0.70 10.44 -2.14
N ASP A 151 0.08 11.51 -2.20
CA ASP A 151 1.51 11.43 -2.50
C ASP A 151 2.33 11.29 -1.21
N SER A 152 3.28 10.35 -1.22
CA SER A 152 4.12 10.04 -0.06
C SER A 152 4.97 11.23 0.41
N ASP A 153 5.37 12.15 -0.47
CA ASP A 153 6.12 13.33 -0.06
C ASP A 153 5.25 14.31 0.72
N ASP A 154 4.00 14.52 0.30
CA ASP A 154 3.03 15.34 1.06
C ASP A 154 2.77 14.73 2.45
N LEU A 155 2.64 13.41 2.53
CA LEU A 155 2.47 12.69 3.79
C LEU A 155 3.67 12.86 4.74
N VAL A 156 4.89 12.84 4.21
CA VAL A 156 6.11 12.94 5.02
C VAL A 156 6.42 14.39 5.39
N GLN A 157 6.23 15.34 4.48
CA GLN A 157 6.56 16.75 4.69
C GLN A 157 5.50 17.49 5.50
N LYS A 158 4.21 17.15 5.28
CA LYS A 158 3.06 17.81 5.91
C LYS A 158 2.11 16.78 6.56
N PRO A 159 2.57 15.92 7.48
CA PRO A 159 1.77 14.77 7.96
C PRO A 159 0.42 15.16 8.56
N GLU A 160 0.38 16.21 9.39
CA GLU A 160 -0.86 16.67 10.01
C GLU A 160 -1.88 17.14 8.95
N ALA A 161 -1.46 18.02 8.03
CA ALA A 161 -2.33 18.54 6.99
C ALA A 161 -2.82 17.43 6.05
N THR A 162 -1.91 16.55 5.62
CA THR A 162 -2.23 15.42 4.73
C THR A 162 -3.21 14.45 5.38
N ILE A 163 -2.98 14.04 6.63
CA ILE A 163 -3.88 13.10 7.33
C ILE A 163 -5.21 13.75 7.68
N LYS A 164 -5.23 15.04 8.03
CA LYS A 164 -6.48 15.78 8.26
C LYS A 164 -7.33 15.85 6.99
N ALA A 165 -6.71 16.15 5.85
CA ALA A 165 -7.38 16.18 4.56
C ALA A 165 -7.89 14.79 4.14
N TYR A 166 -7.07 13.74 4.32
CA TYR A 166 -7.49 12.35 4.11
C TYR A 166 -8.70 11.97 4.98
N CYS A 167 -8.63 12.25 6.28
CA CYS A 167 -9.70 11.91 7.22
C CYS A 167 -11.02 12.57 6.83
N ASN A 168 -10.98 13.85 6.45
CA ASN A 168 -12.15 14.57 5.96
C ASN A 168 -12.70 13.93 4.68
N ALA A 169 -11.84 13.58 3.73
CA ALA A 169 -12.24 13.01 2.44
C ALA A 169 -12.90 11.63 2.56
N VAL A 170 -12.44 10.78 3.49
CA VAL A 170 -12.99 9.43 3.71
C VAL A 170 -14.06 9.37 4.82
N GLY A 171 -14.41 10.53 5.41
CA GLY A 171 -15.46 10.65 6.42
C GLY A 171 -15.12 9.99 7.76
N ILE A 172 -13.90 10.18 8.27
CA ILE A 172 -13.46 9.71 9.60
C ILE A 172 -12.92 10.88 10.44
N PRO A 173 -12.97 10.81 11.79
CA PRO A 173 -12.38 11.86 12.63
C PRO A 173 -10.87 11.89 12.49
N PHE A 174 -10.30 13.10 12.48
CA PHE A 174 -8.86 13.29 12.63
C PHE A 174 -8.46 13.10 14.11
N ILE A 175 -7.40 12.31 14.35
CA ILE A 175 -6.86 12.03 15.70
C ILE A 175 -5.38 12.40 15.66
N GLN A 176 -5.01 13.49 16.33
CA GLN A 176 -3.65 14.04 16.28
C GLN A 176 -2.62 13.10 16.91
N GLU A 177 -3.03 12.39 17.95
CA GLU A 177 -2.19 11.44 18.69
C GLU A 177 -1.77 10.26 17.81
N ALA A 178 -2.59 9.87 16.83
CA ALA A 178 -2.30 8.76 15.92
C ALA A 178 -1.10 9.03 14.99
N LEU A 179 -0.69 10.29 14.84
CA LEU A 179 0.51 10.66 14.09
C LEU A 179 1.82 10.27 14.79
N LYS A 180 1.74 9.83 16.05
CA LYS A 180 2.87 9.41 16.87
C LYS A 180 2.69 7.96 17.29
N TRP A 181 3.72 7.15 17.13
CA TRP A 181 3.72 5.75 17.56
C TRP A 181 4.98 5.39 18.33
N LYS A 182 4.89 4.33 19.13
CA LYS A 182 6.09 3.72 19.75
C LYS A 182 6.78 2.86 18.70
N SER A 183 8.11 2.96 18.64
CA SER A 183 8.94 2.19 17.71
C SER A 183 8.96 0.70 18.10
N LYS A 184 7.92 -0.05 17.72
CA LYS A 184 7.86 -1.52 17.87
C LYS A 184 7.05 -2.09 16.71
N ILE A 185 7.72 -2.85 15.83
CA ILE A 185 7.01 -3.65 14.82
C ILE A 185 6.26 -4.75 15.54
N LYS A 186 4.95 -4.84 15.30
CA LYS A 186 4.15 -5.98 15.72
C LYS A 186 4.51 -7.19 14.84
N PRO A 187 4.60 -8.42 15.40
CA PRO A 187 4.95 -9.63 14.63
C PRO A 187 4.13 -9.85 13.35
N GLU A 188 2.87 -9.40 13.35
CA GLU A 188 1.94 -9.49 12.21
C GLU A 188 2.43 -8.75 10.95
N ILE A 189 3.24 -7.68 11.10
CA ILE A 189 3.83 -6.92 9.98
C ILE A 189 5.15 -7.56 9.49
N SER A 190 5.66 -8.58 10.19
CA SER A 190 6.91 -9.27 9.84
C SER A 190 6.73 -10.50 8.94
N GLN A 191 5.48 -10.87 8.63
CA GLN A 191 5.18 -12.14 7.93
C GLN A 191 5.66 -12.17 6.47
N LEU A 192 5.80 -11.02 5.81
CA LEU A 192 6.46 -10.93 4.51
C LEU A 192 7.97 -10.79 4.76
N GLU A 193 8.68 -11.92 4.66
CA GLU A 193 10.11 -12.06 4.91
C GLU A 193 10.95 -11.04 4.11
N GLY A 194 12.09 -10.60 4.65
CA GLY A 194 13.13 -9.89 3.87
C GLY A 194 13.42 -8.43 4.22
N GLY A 195 13.17 -7.97 5.45
CA GLY A 195 13.66 -6.64 5.89
C GLY A 195 12.92 -5.44 5.30
N TRP A 196 11.75 -5.67 4.70
CA TRP A 196 10.85 -4.64 4.14
C TRP A 196 10.59 -3.48 5.09
N HIS A 197 10.50 -3.79 6.39
CA HIS A 197 9.98 -2.89 7.42
C HIS A 197 11.05 -2.31 8.35
N ASN A 198 12.35 -2.49 8.08
CA ASN A 198 13.44 -1.97 8.94
C ASN A 198 13.32 -0.47 9.26
N TYR A 199 12.68 0.31 8.37
CA TYR A 199 12.38 1.72 8.59
C TYR A 199 11.51 1.97 9.83
N LEU A 200 10.43 1.20 10.01
CA LEU A 200 9.47 1.41 11.11
C LEU A 200 10.07 1.10 12.48
N GLN A 201 11.08 0.22 12.55
CA GLN A 201 11.80 -0.10 13.80
C GLN A 201 12.56 1.10 14.39
N SER A 202 12.71 2.18 13.64
CA SER A 202 13.51 3.36 14.02
C SER A 202 12.73 4.67 14.08
N THR A 203 11.40 4.63 13.91
CA THR A 203 10.59 5.85 13.76
C THR A 203 9.47 5.92 14.80
N SER A 204 9.09 7.15 15.17
CA SER A 204 7.98 7.44 16.09
C SER A 204 6.90 8.33 15.48
N GLY A 205 6.92 8.48 14.15
CA GLY A 205 6.01 9.32 13.37
C GLY A 205 6.41 9.34 11.89
N PHE A 206 5.66 10.09 11.08
CA PHE A 206 6.03 10.34 9.68
C PHE A 206 7.29 11.21 9.63
N GLN A 207 8.36 10.66 9.06
CA GLN A 207 9.66 11.30 8.98
C GLN A 207 10.29 11.04 7.61
N ALA A 208 11.20 11.91 7.20
CA ALA A 208 12.05 11.62 6.06
C ALA A 208 12.97 10.45 6.42
N ARG A 209 13.15 9.51 5.48
CA ARG A 209 14.21 8.51 5.60
C ARG A 209 15.55 9.25 5.62
N LYS A 210 16.46 8.86 6.53
CA LYS A 210 17.87 9.22 6.39
C LYS A 210 18.33 8.76 5.01
N GLU A 211 19.03 9.62 4.29
CA GLU A 211 19.61 9.27 2.99
C GLU A 211 20.48 8.03 3.16
N LYS A 212 20.02 6.93 2.57
CA LYS A 212 20.85 5.76 2.37
C LYS A 212 21.57 5.95 1.05
N GLN A 213 22.83 5.52 0.99
CA GLN A 213 23.58 5.44 -0.26
C GLN A 213 23.07 4.24 -1.08
N TYR A 214 21.86 4.36 -1.60
CA TYR A 214 21.35 3.42 -2.59
C TYR A 214 22.09 3.59 -3.91
N VAL A 215 22.10 2.53 -4.72
CA VAL A 215 22.50 2.62 -6.11
C VAL A 215 21.66 3.70 -6.80
N LYS A 216 22.32 4.67 -7.43
CA LYS A 216 21.63 5.74 -8.13
C LYS A 216 21.04 5.20 -9.43
N ILE A 217 19.93 5.81 -9.88
CA ILE A 217 19.26 5.38 -11.11
C ILE A 217 20.19 5.55 -12.30
N GLU A 218 20.91 6.67 -12.36
CA GLU A 218 21.88 6.97 -13.42
C GLU A 218 23.05 5.97 -13.52
N ASP A 219 23.32 5.21 -12.47
CA ASP A 219 24.45 4.29 -12.38
C ASP A 219 24.06 2.82 -12.67
N ASN A 220 22.79 2.53 -12.94
CA ASN A 220 22.31 1.16 -13.17
C ASN A 220 21.24 1.07 -14.29
N GLN A 221 21.51 0.27 -15.31
CA GLN A 221 20.64 0.20 -16.49
C GLN A 221 19.21 -0.29 -16.18
N LYS A 222 19.07 -1.33 -15.34
CA LYS A 222 17.75 -1.84 -14.94
C LYS A 222 16.93 -0.78 -14.21
N LEU A 223 17.57 0.04 -13.38
CA LEU A 223 16.91 1.15 -12.69
C LEU A 223 16.48 2.26 -13.65
N LYS A 224 17.29 2.59 -14.67
CA LYS A 224 16.91 3.55 -15.73
C LYS A 224 15.68 3.07 -16.49
N ASP A 225 15.73 1.83 -16.98
CA ASP A 225 14.65 1.26 -17.78
C ASP A 225 13.35 1.19 -16.96
N ALA A 226 13.44 0.79 -15.69
CA ALA A 226 12.30 0.78 -14.78
C ALA A 226 11.79 2.20 -14.46
N TYR A 227 12.68 3.19 -14.33
CA TYR A 227 12.29 4.58 -14.08
C TYR A 227 11.51 5.15 -15.27
N ASP A 228 12.06 5.02 -16.47
CA ASP A 228 11.44 5.50 -17.71
C ASP A 228 10.09 4.81 -17.94
N PHE A 229 9.98 3.53 -17.60
CA PHE A 229 8.72 2.78 -17.64
C PHE A 229 7.69 3.28 -16.62
N CYS A 230 8.09 3.52 -15.36
CA CYS A 230 7.17 3.87 -14.27
C CYS A 230 6.72 5.33 -14.31
N LEU A 231 7.56 6.24 -14.80
CA LEU A 231 7.35 7.68 -14.71
C LEU A 231 6.02 8.15 -15.34
N PRO A 232 5.60 7.70 -16.54
CA PRO A 232 4.33 8.12 -17.13
C PRO A 232 3.11 7.74 -16.29
N TYR A 233 3.11 6.53 -15.71
CA TYR A 233 2.03 6.07 -14.84
C TYR A 233 1.99 6.84 -13.51
N TYR A 234 3.16 7.13 -12.94
CA TYR A 234 3.26 8.01 -11.78
C TYR A 234 2.68 9.40 -12.07
N GLN A 235 3.06 10.03 -13.19
CA GLN A 235 2.58 11.36 -13.55
C GLN A 235 1.06 11.40 -13.68
N LYS A 236 0.47 10.41 -14.37
CA LYS A 236 -0.99 10.28 -14.50
C LYS A 236 -1.69 10.17 -13.15
N LEU A 237 -1.17 9.36 -12.23
CA LEU A 237 -1.71 9.24 -10.87
C LEU A 237 -1.51 10.53 -10.06
N TYR A 238 -0.34 11.17 -10.18
CA TYR A 238 0.05 12.35 -9.42
C TYR A 238 -0.82 13.57 -9.70
N GLU A 239 -1.30 13.72 -10.93
CA GLU A 239 -2.26 14.78 -11.32
C GLU A 239 -3.58 14.69 -10.56
N ASN A 240 -3.95 13.49 -10.08
CA ASN A 240 -5.20 13.23 -9.37
C ASN A 240 -5.05 13.22 -7.84
N ARG A 241 -3.86 13.55 -7.31
CA ARG A 241 -3.61 13.51 -5.87
C ARG A 241 -4.41 14.57 -5.11
N LEU A 242 -4.65 14.30 -3.84
CA LEU A 242 -5.16 15.25 -2.88
C LEU A 242 -4.18 16.43 -2.74
N VAL A 243 -4.63 17.64 -3.08
CA VAL A 243 -3.79 18.84 -2.96
C VAL A 243 -3.79 19.32 -1.52
N ILE A 244 -2.60 19.36 -0.91
CA ILE A 244 -2.41 19.80 0.47
C ILE A 244 -1.97 21.27 0.49
N ASN A 245 -2.93 22.14 0.81
CA ASN A 245 -2.68 23.56 1.04
C ASN A 245 -1.83 23.74 2.30
#